data_AF-A0A2H1EIR6-F1
#
_entry.id   AF-A0A2H1EIR6-F1
#
_cell.length_a   1.000
_cell.length_b   1.000
_cell.length_c   1.000
_cell.angle_alpha   90.00
_cell.angle_beta   90.00
_cell.angle_gamma   90.00
#
_symmetry.space_group_name_H-M   'P 1'
#
loop_
_entity.id
_entity.type
_entity.pdbx_description
1 polymer ?
#
loop_
_entity_poly.entity_id
_entity_poly.type
_entity_poly.pdbx_seq_one_letter_code
_entity_poly.pdbx_strand_id
1 'polypeptide(L)' 'MTNISQNENHYKAANQVIKKLEFLSHIDRYISNAHNRGNKQAETTLRILKAVQQRHTDLMKDFLIAEASAS' A
#
# COMPACT_ATOMS: atom_id res chain seq x y z
N MET A 1 -26.96 -15.45 -8.10
CA MET A 1 -26.90 -14.03 -7.64
C MET A 1 -25.59 -13.71 -6.90
N THR A 2 -24.48 -14.36 -7.23
CA THR A 2 -23.21 -14.30 -6.46
C THR A 2 -22.14 -13.44 -7.11
N ASN A 3 -22.28 -13.14 -8.41
CA ASN A 3 -21.20 -12.56 -9.22
C ASN A 3 -20.98 -11.05 -9.02
N ILE A 4 -22.00 -10.31 -8.54
CA ILE A 4 -21.92 -8.85 -8.40
C ILE A 4 -21.17 -8.45 -7.12
N SER A 5 -21.39 -9.12 -6.00
CA SER A 5 -20.75 -8.77 -4.73
C SER A 5 -19.25 -9.11 -4.70
N GLN A 6 -18.83 -10.19 -5.36
CA GLN A 6 -17.40 -10.54 -5.50
C GLN A 6 -16.66 -9.51 -6.34
N ASN A 7 -17.26 -9.04 -7.44
CA ASN A 7 -16.65 -8.03 -8.31
C ASN A 7 -16.48 -6.67 -7.61
N GLU A 8 -17.47 -6.25 -6.80
CA GLU A 8 -17.34 -5.04 -5.98
C GLU A 8 -16.22 -5.13 -4.93
N ASN A 9 -16.02 -6.31 -4.33
CA ASN A 9 -14.96 -6.53 -3.36
C ASN A 9 -13.57 -6.51 -4.00
N HIS A 10 -13.40 -7.13 -5.18
CA HIS A 10 -12.17 -7.05 -5.96
C HIS A 10 -11.84 -5.60 -6.36
N TYR A 11 -12.84 -4.84 -6.82
CA TYR A 11 -12.65 -3.43 -7.15
C TYR A 11 -12.24 -2.58 -5.94
N LYS A 12 -12.87 -2.79 -4.78
CA LYS A 12 -12.50 -2.12 -3.53
C LYS A 12 -11.07 -2.46 -3.11
N ALA A 13 -10.68 -3.74 -3.15
CA ALA A 13 -9.34 -4.18 -2.82
C ALA A 13 -8.29 -3.60 -3.78
N ALA A 14 -8.54 -3.62 -5.09
CA ALA A 14 -7.67 -3.00 -6.10
C ALA A 14 -7.50 -1.49 -5.88
N ASN A 15 -8.59 -0.76 -5.57
CA ASN A 15 -8.52 0.66 -5.28
C ASN A 15 -7.70 0.96 -4.01
N GLN A 16 -7.76 0.10 -2.99
CA GLN A 16 -6.91 0.23 -1.80
C GLN A 16 -5.43 0.00 -2.14
N VAL A 17 -5.12 -0.95 -3.02
CA VAL A 17 -3.75 -1.17 -3.51
C VAL A 17 -3.23 0.08 -4.24
N ILE A 18 -4.03 0.69 -5.11
CA ILE A 18 -3.66 1.91 -5.84
C ILE A 18 -3.30 3.04 -4.85
N LYS A 19 -4.16 3.31 -3.87
CA LYS A 19 -3.90 4.35 -2.85
C LYS A 19 -2.63 4.09 -2.04
N LYS A 20 -2.33 2.83 -1.73
CA LYS A 20 -1.09 2.47 -1.04
C LYS A 20 0.14 2.68 -1.92
N LEU A 21 0.06 2.34 -3.21
CA LEU A 21 1.15 2.59 -4.17
C LEU A 21 1.39 4.09 -4.36
N GLU A 22 0.34 4.91 -4.43
CA GLU A 22 0.45 6.37 -4.47
C GLU A 22 1.18 6.89 -3.23
N PHE A 23 0.78 6.45 -2.03
CA PHE A 23 1.47 6.81 -0.79
C PHE A 23 2.95 6.40 -0.80
N LEU A 24 3.25 5.16 -1.20
CA LEU A 24 4.63 4.65 -1.29
C LEU A 24 5.47 5.41 -2.31
N SER A 25 4.88 5.94 -3.38
CA SER A 25 5.59 6.77 -4.37
C SER A 25 6.04 8.13 -3.81
N HIS A 26 5.36 8.61 -2.76
CA HIS A 26 5.66 9.91 -2.14
C HIS A 26 6.47 9.81 -0.85
N ILE A 27 6.44 8.67 -0.16
CA ILE A 27 6.99 8.58 1.21
C ILE A 27 8.49 8.86 1.29
N ASP A 28 9.26 8.52 0.25
CA ASP A 28 10.71 8.80 0.21
C ASP A 28 11.00 10.30 0.24
N ARG A 29 10.14 11.13 -0.35
CA ARG A 29 10.24 12.59 -0.25
C ARG A 29 10.00 13.07 1.17
N TYR A 30 9.05 12.48 1.90
CA TYR A 30 8.82 12.82 3.29
C TYR A 30 9.99 12.40 4.19
N ILE A 31 10.58 11.23 3.95
CA ILE A 31 11.79 10.77 4.65
C ILE A 31 12.94 11.75 4.40
N SER A 32 13.20 12.13 3.14
CA SER A 32 14.24 13.10 2.80
C SER A 32 14.00 14.47 3.44
N ASN A 33 12.75 14.95 3.45
CA ASN A 33 12.39 16.19 4.13
C ASN A 33 12.64 16.13 5.65
N ALA A 34 12.31 15.01 6.31
CA ALA A 34 12.57 14.81 7.73
C ALA A 34 14.08 14.79 8.02
N HIS A 35 14.85 14.10 7.18
CA HIS A 35 16.30 14.04 7.25
C HIS A 35 16.94 15.43 7.11
N ASN A 36 16.57 16.18 6.07
CA ASN A 36 17.10 17.53 5.79
C ASN A 36 16.76 18.55 6.90
N ARG A 37 15.71 18.30 7.68
CA ARG A 37 15.33 19.11 8.84
C ARG A 37 15.95 18.64 10.15
N GLY A 38 16.79 17.60 10.12
CA GLY A 38 17.38 17.00 11.32
C GLY A 38 16.39 16.27 12.23
N ASN A 39 15.17 16.00 11.76
CA ASN A 39 14.13 15.34 12.55
C ASN A 39 14.25 13.82 12.47
N LYS A 40 15.17 13.26 13.27
CA LYS A 40 15.47 11.82 13.32
C LYS A 40 14.26 10.95 13.71
N GLN A 41 13.39 11.44 14.59
CA GLN A 41 12.20 10.69 15.01
C GLN A 41 11.22 10.57 13.85
N ALA A 42 10.94 11.67 13.14
CA ALA A 42 10.07 11.63 11.96
C ALA A 42 10.66 10.76 10.85
N GLU A 43 11.97 10.87 10.58
CA GLU A 43 12.68 10.02 9.61
C GLU A 43 12.50 8.53 9.93
N THR A 44 12.71 8.14 11.19
CA THR A 44 12.58 6.75 11.67
C THR A 44 11.15 6.25 11.53
N THR A 45 10.16 7.03 11.99
CA THR A 45 8.73 6.68 11.89
C THR A 45 8.30 6.51 10.44
N LEU A 46 8.74 7.39 9.54
CA LEU A 46 8.40 7.31 8.12
C LEU A 46 9.04 6.09 7.46
N ARG A 47 10.28 5.71 7.81
CA ARG A 47 10.92 4.47 7.32
C ARG A 47 10.17 3.22 7.77
N ILE A 48 9.76 3.16 9.03
CA ILE A 48 8.94 2.05 9.55
C ILE A 48 7.60 1.99 8.79
N LEU A 49 6.95 3.14 8.60
CA LEU A 49 5.69 3.22 7.89
C LEU A 49 5.82 2.78 6.43
N LYS A 50 6.92 3.14 5.73
CA LYS A 50 7.24 2.64 4.38
C LYS A 50 7.28 1.13 4.36
N ALA A 51 8.06 0.52 5.25
CA ALA A 51 8.23 -0.94 5.30
C ALA A 51 6.91 -1.68 5.56
N VAL A 52 6.10 -1.17 6.51
CA VAL A 52 4.79 -1.75 6.83
C VAL A 52 3.83 -1.63 5.65
N GLN A 53 3.75 -0.46 5.00
CA GLN A 53 2.86 -0.26 3.87
C GLN A 53 3.30 -1.06 2.64
N GLN A 54 4.61 -1.22 2.42
CA GLN A 54 5.13 -2.06 1.34
C GLN A 54 4.69 -3.51 1.53
N ARG A 55 4.96 -4.09 2.72
CA ARG A 55 4.54 -5.47 3.04
C ARG A 55 3.04 -5.67 2.90
N HIS A 56 2.23 -4.72 3.38
CA HIS A 56 0.78 -4.81 3.25
C HIS A 56 0.33 -4.72 1.79
N THR A 57 0.95 -3.86 0.99
CA THR A 57 0.65 -3.73 -0.44
C THR A 57 0.97 -5.01 -1.20
N ASP A 58 2.11 -5.63 -0.90
CA ASP A 58 2.52 -6.87 -1.54
C ASP A 58 1.56 -8.02 -1.20
N LEU A 59 1.17 -8.16 0.07
CA LEU A 59 0.15 -9.14 0.49
C LEU A 59 -1.20 -8.95 -0.22
N MET A 60 -1.63 -7.69 -0.41
CA MET A 60 -2.88 -7.41 -1.12
C MET A 60 -2.80 -7.72 -2.62
N LYS A 61 -1.64 -7.50 -3.24
CA LYS A 61 -1.39 -7.89 -4.63
C LYS A 61 -1.43 -9.41 -4.78
N ASP A 62 -0.75 -10.13 -3.89
CA ASP A 62 -0.73 -11.60 -3.90
C ASP A 62 -2.14 -12.17 -3.73
N PHE A 63 -2.93 -11.60 -2.81
CA PHE A 63 -4.34 -11.97 -2.64
C PHE A 63 -5.16 -11.75 -3.92
N LEU A 64 -5.05 -10.58 -4.55
CA LEU A 64 -5.77 -10.29 -5.79
C LEU A 64 -5.36 -11.21 -6.95
N ILE A 65 -4.07 -11.56 -7.06
CA ILE A 65 -3.57 -12.49 -8.07
C ILE A 65 -4.13 -13.91 -7.82
N ALA A 66 -4.14 -14.36 -6.56
CA ALA A 66 -4.68 -15.66 -6.19
C ALA A 66 -6.18 -15.77 -6.50
N GLU A 67 -6.98 -14.76 -6.14
CA GLU A 67 -8.42 -14.71 -6.46
C GLU A 67 -8.69 -14.70 -7.97
N ALA A 68 -7.89 -13.95 -8.74
CA ALA A 68 -8.01 -13.90 -10.20
C ALA A 68 -7.60 -15.23 -10.87
N SER A 69 -6.70 -15.99 -10.25
CA SER A 69 -6.27 -17.30 -10.77
C SER A 69 -7.20 -18.46 -10.37
N ALA A 70 -8.05 -18.23 -9.36
CA ALA A 70 -9.04 -19.20 -8.87
C ALA A 70 -10.43 -19.05 -9.51
N SER A 71 -10.64 -17.99 -10.30
CA SER A 71 -11.87 -17.68 -11.04
C SER A 71 -11.79 -18.18 -12.48
#